data_AF-A0A379I4V4-F1
#
_entry.id   AF-A0A379I4V4-F1
#
_cell.length_a   1.000
_cell.length_b   1.000
_cell.length_c   1.000
_cell.angle_alpha   90.00
_cell.angle_beta   90.00
_cell.angle_gamma   90.00
#
_symmetry.space_group_name_H-M   'P 1'
#
loop_
_entity.id
_entity.type
_entity.pdbx_description
1 polymer ?
#
loop_
_entity_poly.entity_id
_entity_poly.type
_entity_poly.pdbx_seq_one_letter_code
_entity_poly.pdbx_strand_id
1 'polypeptide(L)'
;MILELAQKPGQGRFWSDKGEDFYSVAVPFEGGPWSVVASMPKAEIRAVTWAVGIRLVIGSVLAMLLAVGAVWLLRSKLQPLGDLVRQAEALGAGDLSARLNVSSHDEIGQLARSFNQMGEALSTMCRISARRPRRSIAAPRRCRACRWGL
;
A
#
# COMPACT_ATOMS: atom_id res chain seq x y z
N MET A 1 3.12 45.82 41.54
CA MET A 1 3.34 44.72 40.57
C MET A 1 4.66 44.89 39.82
N ILE A 2 4.87 45.98 39.06
CA ILE A 2 6.17 46.28 38.39
C ILE A 2 7.33 46.35 39.39
N LEU A 3 7.06 46.86 40.60
CA LEU A 3 8.05 46.96 41.69
C LEU A 3 8.58 45.60 42.17
N GLU A 4 7.81 44.51 42.07
CA GLU A 4 8.26 43.16 42.45
C GLU A 4 9.19 42.54 41.40
N LEU A 5 9.03 42.88 40.13
CA LEU A 5 9.92 42.42 39.06
C LEU A 5 11.31 43.05 39.20
N ALA A 6 11.37 44.31 39.63
CA ALA A 6 12.62 45.02 39.89
C ALA A 6 13.41 44.48 41.10
N GLN A 7 12.76 43.78 42.04
CA GLN A 7 13.42 43.18 43.20
C GLN A 7 14.18 41.88 42.89
N LYS A 8 13.84 41.19 41.79
CA LYS A 8 14.50 39.95 41.34
C LYS A 8 14.90 40.07 39.87
N PRO A 9 15.92 40.87 39.57
CA PRO A 9 16.36 41.10 38.20
C PRO A 9 16.76 39.78 37.51
N GLY A 10 16.35 39.63 36.25
CA GLY A 10 16.64 38.44 35.43
C GLY A 10 15.68 37.26 35.59
N GLN A 11 14.72 37.29 36.53
CA GLN A 11 13.66 36.28 36.60
C GLN A 11 12.43 36.72 35.82
N GLY A 12 12.03 35.92 34.83
CA GLY A 12 10.79 36.13 34.12
C GLY A 12 9.59 35.71 34.95
N ARG A 13 8.50 36.48 34.87
CA ARG A 13 7.26 36.19 35.59
C ARG A 13 6.07 36.30 34.67
N PHE A 14 5.13 35.38 34.87
CA PHE A 14 3.81 35.46 34.27
C PHE A 14 2.90 36.32 35.14
N TRP A 15 2.16 37.22 34.52
CA TRP A 15 1.12 38.02 35.16
C TRP A 15 -0.02 38.25 34.17
N SER A 16 -1.16 38.69 34.69
CA SER A 16 -2.35 38.93 33.88
C SER A 16 -2.82 40.36 34.07
N ASP A 17 -3.12 41.06 32.97
CA ASP A 17 -3.78 42.37 32.99
C ASP A 17 -5.05 42.31 32.15
N LYS A 18 -6.17 42.78 32.69
CA LYS A 18 -7.45 42.88 31.95
C LYS A 18 -7.86 41.60 31.19
N GLY A 19 -7.46 40.43 31.68
CA GLY A 19 -7.75 39.12 31.07
C GLY A 19 -6.73 38.63 30.04
N GLU A 20 -5.65 39.39 29.79
CA GLU A 20 -4.54 38.98 28.94
C GLU A 20 -3.32 38.58 29.78
N ASP A 21 -2.72 37.43 29.44
CA ASP A 21 -1.52 36.94 30.09
C ASP A 21 -0.26 37.51 29.43
N PHE A 22 0.62 38.08 30.23
CA PHE A 22 1.92 38.60 29.84
C PHE A 22 3.05 37.81 30.48
N TYR A 23 4.13 37.63 29.74
CA TYR A 23 5.42 37.22 30.29
C TYR A 23 6.34 38.43 30.33
N SER A 24 6.84 38.77 31.53
CA SER A 24 7.70 39.93 31.72
C SER A 24 9.00 39.60 32.43
N VAL A 25 10.09 40.22 31.97
CA VAL A 25 11.41 40.18 32.61
C VAL A 25 11.82 41.62 32.89
N ALA A 26 12.34 41.86 34.10
CA ALA A 26 12.96 43.13 34.45
C ALA A 26 14.49 42.96 34.51
N VAL A 27 15.19 43.89 33.86
CA VAL A 27 16.65 43.98 33.89
C VAL A 27 17.03 45.39 34.39
N PRO A 28 17.93 45.52 35.37
CA PRO A 28 18.36 46.81 35.88
C PRO A 28 19.24 47.48 34.82
N PHE A 29 19.09 48.80 34.65
CA PHE A 29 19.90 49.57 33.71
C PHE A 29 21.23 49.97 34.37
N GLU A 30 22.36 49.71 33.70
CA GLU A 30 23.66 50.12 34.21
C GLU A 30 23.76 51.65 34.23
N GLY A 31 23.85 52.25 35.42
CA GLY A 31 24.01 53.69 35.61
C GLY A 31 22.88 54.42 36.37
N GLY A 32 21.89 53.71 36.92
CA GLY A 32 20.88 54.36 37.78
C GLY A 32 19.88 53.39 38.45
N PRO A 33 18.92 53.90 39.25
CA PRO A 33 17.92 53.09 39.95
C PRO A 33 16.78 52.58 39.05
N TRP A 34 16.93 52.70 37.73
CA TRP A 34 15.89 52.43 36.76
C TRP A 34 16.00 50.97 36.28
N SER A 35 14.86 50.30 36.15
CA SER A 35 14.78 48.95 35.59
C SER A 35 13.95 48.98 34.30
N VAL A 36 14.46 48.34 33.26
CA VAL A 36 13.74 48.15 32.01
C VAL A 36 12.92 46.87 32.12
N VAL A 37 11.62 46.98 31.86
CA VAL A 37 10.71 45.83 31.85
C VAL A 37 10.32 45.55 30.41
N ALA A 38 10.68 44.37 29.92
CA ALA A 38 10.19 43.85 28.66
C ALA A 38 8.99 42.95 28.94
N SER A 39 7.85 43.21 28.31
CA SER A 39 6.63 42.39 28.41
C SER A 39 6.25 41.87 27.03
N MET A 40 6.05 40.56 26.91
CA MET A 40 5.48 39.92 25.72
C MET A 40 4.11 39.32 26.04
N PRO A 41 3.06 39.63 25.28
CA PRO A 41 1.75 39.00 25.43
C PRO A 41 1.83 37.52 25.02
N LYS A 42 1.31 36.60 25.85
CA LYS A 42 1.26 35.16 25.51
C LYS A 42 0.44 34.88 24.25
N ALA A 43 -0.49 35.76 23.90
CA ALA A 43 -1.32 35.64 22.71
C ALA A 43 -0.49 35.56 21.42
N GLU A 44 0.59 36.35 21.31
CA GLU A 44 1.52 36.31 20.16
C GLU A 44 2.27 34.98 20.09
N ILE A 45 2.65 34.42 21.23
CA ILE A 45 3.38 33.14 21.31
C ILE A 45 2.44 31.97 20.97
N ARG A 46 1.22 31.96 21.51
CA ARG A 46 0.26 30.85 21.36
C ARG A 46 -0.27 30.70 19.94
N ALA A 47 -0.53 31.81 19.24
CA ALA A 47 -1.07 31.79 17.88
C ALA A 47 -0.12 31.09 16.90
N VAL A 48 1.19 31.33 17.05
CA VAL A 48 2.22 30.71 16.20
C VAL A 48 2.40 29.23 16.55
N THR A 49 2.45 28.88 17.84
CA THR A 49 2.67 27.48 18.26
C THR A 49 1.50 26.55 17.93
N TRP A 50 0.26 27.03 18.07
CA TRP A 50 -0.92 26.21 17.82
C TRP A 50 -1.11 25.93 16.32
N ALA A 51 -0.89 26.94 15.49
CA ALA A 51 -1.00 26.82 14.03
C ALA A 51 0.06 25.86 13.45
N VAL A 52 1.30 25.89 13.96
CA VAL A 52 2.34 24.96 13.53
C VAL A 52 2.04 23.54 14.02
N GLY A 53 1.64 23.38 15.28
CA GLY A 53 1.29 22.08 15.85
C GLY A 53 0.17 21.36 15.08
N ILE A 54 -0.92 22.07 14.77
CA ILE A 54 -2.03 21.45 14.04
C ILE A 54 -1.69 21.09 12.60
N ARG A 55 -0.84 21.90 11.93
CA ARG A 55 -0.35 21.59 10.58
C ARG A 55 0.53 20.34 10.57
N LEU A 56 1.38 20.17 11.58
CA LEU A 56 2.21 18.97 11.72
C LEU A 56 1.33 17.73 11.95
N VAL A 57 0.34 17.81 12.84
CA VAL A 57 -0.59 16.70 13.08
C VAL A 57 -1.35 16.33 11.81
N ILE A 58 -1.92 17.30 11.09
CA ILE A 58 -2.62 17.06 9.84
C ILE A 58 -1.68 16.42 8.80
N GLY A 59 -0.47 16.97 8.65
CA GLY A 59 0.56 16.44 7.75
C GLY A 59 0.93 14.99 8.08
N SER A 60 1.16 14.67 9.35
CA SER A 60 1.47 13.32 9.82
C SER A 60 0.31 12.34 9.58
N VAL A 61 -0.93 12.75 9.85
CA VAL A 61 -2.12 11.91 9.61
C VAL A 61 -2.29 11.63 8.12
N LEU A 62 -2.13 12.65 7.27
CA LEU A 62 -2.19 12.48 5.81
C LEU A 62 -1.09 11.56 5.31
N ALA A 63 0.15 11.73 5.77
CA ALA A 63 1.25 10.85 5.41
C ALA A 63 0.97 9.39 5.82
N MET A 64 0.42 9.18 7.02
CA MET A 64 0.06 7.84 7.50
C MET A 64 -1.05 7.20 6.66
N LEU A 65 -2.10 7.96 6.31
CA LEU A 65 -3.18 7.49 5.45
C LEU A 65 -2.68 7.11 4.05
N LEU A 66 -1.79 7.92 3.47
CA LEU A 66 -1.17 7.62 2.18
C LEU A 66 -0.32 6.35 2.24
N ALA A 67 0.49 6.19 3.29
CA ALA A 67 1.31 4.99 3.47
C ALA A 67 0.45 3.72 3.59
N VAL A 68 -0.60 3.75 4.42
CA VAL A 68 -1.54 2.63 4.58
C VAL A 68 -2.28 2.34 3.28
N GLY A 69 -2.78 3.38 2.60
CA GLY A 69 -3.47 3.25 1.31
C GLY A 69 -2.58 2.65 0.23
N ALA A 70 -1.32 3.07 0.15
CA ALA A 70 -0.35 2.54 -0.80
C ALA A 70 -0.06 1.05 -0.55
N VAL A 71 0.19 0.66 0.71
CA VAL A 71 0.44 -0.75 1.07
C VAL A 71 -0.79 -1.62 0.77
N TRP A 72 -1.98 -1.14 1.09
CA TRP A 72 -3.23 -1.86 0.83
C TRP A 72 -3.47 -2.04 -0.67
N LEU A 73 -3.30 -0.98 -1.46
CA LEU A 73 -3.47 -1.02 -2.91
C LEU A 73 -2.45 -1.97 -3.56
N LEU A 74 -1.18 -1.89 -3.14
CA LEU A 74 -0.12 -2.74 -3.68
C LEU A 74 -0.38 -4.21 -3.39
N ARG A 75 -0.81 -4.55 -2.16
CA ARG A 75 -1.19 -5.92 -1.80
C ARG A 75 -2.39 -6.40 -2.62
N SER A 76 -3.45 -5.60 -2.73
CA SER A 76 -4.64 -5.99 -3.48
C SER A 76 -4.39 -6.21 -4.97
N LYS A 77 -3.46 -5.44 -5.57
CA LYS A 77 -3.14 -5.52 -7.01
C LYS A 77 -2.09 -6.57 -7.33
N LEU A 78 -1.09 -6.77 -6.47
CA LEU A 78 0.01 -7.72 -6.71
C LEU A 78 -0.30 -9.14 -6.22
N GLN A 79 -1.19 -9.33 -5.25
CA GLN A 79 -1.60 -10.66 -4.79
C GLN A 79 -2.03 -11.62 -5.94
N PRO A 80 -2.88 -11.23 -6.91
CA PRO A 80 -3.29 -12.11 -8.01
C PRO A 80 -2.13 -12.55 -8.93
N LEU A 81 -1.00 -11.84 -8.94
CA LEU A 81 0.18 -12.27 -9.71
C LEU A 81 0.79 -13.54 -9.11
N GLY A 82 0.82 -13.66 -7.78
CA GLY A 82 1.31 -14.87 -7.12
C GLY A 82 0.43 -16.08 -7.42
N ASP A 83 -0.88 -15.88 -7.51
CA ASP A 83 -1.83 -16.92 -7.93
C ASP A 83 -1.59 -17.34 -9.38
N LEU A 84 -1.34 -16.37 -10.27
CA LEU A 84 -1.03 -16.63 -11.68
C LEU A 84 0.20 -17.51 -11.84
N VAL A 85 1.30 -17.20 -11.14
CA VAL A 85 2.52 -18.01 -11.19
C VAL A 85 2.24 -19.44 -10.74
N ARG A 86 1.55 -19.62 -9.61
CA ARG A 86 1.23 -20.96 -9.08
C ARG A 86 0.34 -21.78 -10.03
N GLN A 87 -0.68 -21.17 -10.62
CA GLN A 87 -1.58 -21.86 -11.55
C GLN A 87 -0.88 -22.15 -12.89
N ALA A 88 0.02 -21.27 -13.34
CA ALA A 88 0.82 -21.51 -14.53
C ALA A 88 1.79 -22.68 -14.36
N GLU A 89 2.44 -22.79 -13.19
CA GLU A 89 3.28 -23.94 -12.84
C GLU A 89 2.47 -25.24 -12.79
N ALA A 90 1.29 -25.22 -12.17
CA ALA A 90 0.38 -26.38 -12.13
C ALA A 90 -0.06 -26.82 -13.53
N LEU A 91 -0.43 -25.86 -14.38
CA LEU A 91 -0.80 -26.13 -15.77
C LEU A 91 0.37 -26.73 -16.56
N GLY A 92 1.58 -26.20 -16.37
CA GLY A 92 2.82 -26.72 -16.96
C GLY A 92 3.19 -28.12 -16.47
N ALA A 93 2.84 -28.46 -15.22
CA ALA A 93 3.00 -29.79 -14.65
C ALA A 93 1.94 -30.80 -15.13
N GLY A 94 0.97 -30.38 -15.95
CA GLY A 94 -0.06 -31.23 -16.55
C GLY A 94 -1.44 -31.16 -15.86
N ASP A 95 -1.62 -30.30 -14.85
CA ASP A 95 -2.93 -30.04 -14.27
C ASP A 95 -3.74 -29.09 -15.17
N LEU A 96 -4.49 -29.67 -16.11
CA LEU A 96 -5.34 -28.92 -17.03
C LEU A 96 -6.59 -28.32 -16.37
N SER A 97 -6.83 -28.61 -15.08
CA SER A 97 -7.92 -28.04 -14.28
C SER A 97 -7.54 -26.73 -13.58
N ALA A 98 -6.26 -26.35 -13.60
CA ALA A 98 -5.75 -25.09 -13.08
C ALA A 98 -6.49 -23.89 -13.70
N ARG A 99 -7.08 -23.02 -12.87
CA ARG A 99 -7.83 -21.82 -13.28
C ARG A 99 -7.57 -20.67 -12.33
N LEU A 100 -7.59 -19.45 -12.86
CA LEU A 100 -7.48 -18.21 -12.09
C LEU A 100 -8.85 -17.61 -11.83
N ASN A 101 -9.03 -17.07 -10.62
CA ASN A 101 -10.21 -16.28 -10.29
C ASN A 101 -10.10 -14.87 -10.90
N VAL A 102 -11.10 -14.45 -11.66
CA VAL A 102 -11.13 -13.13 -12.31
C VAL A 102 -11.89 -12.16 -11.41
N SER A 103 -11.18 -11.56 -10.45
CA SER A 103 -11.74 -10.54 -9.54
C SER A 103 -11.44 -9.11 -9.99
N SER A 104 -10.40 -8.91 -10.80
CA SER A 104 -9.97 -7.59 -11.25
C SER A 104 -10.56 -7.21 -12.62
N HIS A 105 -10.83 -5.92 -12.80
CA HIS A 105 -11.34 -5.33 -14.05
C HIS A 105 -10.26 -4.60 -14.85
N ASP A 106 -9.00 -4.69 -14.44
CA ASP A 106 -7.85 -4.07 -15.09
C ASP A 106 -7.08 -5.08 -15.96
N GLU A 107 -5.86 -4.72 -16.37
CA GLU A 107 -4.95 -5.53 -17.17
C GLU A 107 -4.64 -6.88 -16.52
N ILE A 108 -4.62 -6.96 -15.18
CA ILE A 108 -4.42 -8.22 -14.45
C ILE A 108 -5.62 -9.15 -14.63
N GLY A 109 -6.84 -8.58 -14.59
CA GLY A 109 -8.06 -9.32 -14.89
C GLY A 109 -8.11 -9.81 -16.33
N GLN A 110 -7.63 -9.00 -17.28
CA GLN A 110 -7.51 -9.40 -18.68
C GLN A 110 -6.53 -10.55 -18.86
N LEU A 111 -5.38 -10.50 -18.19
CA LEU A 111 -4.39 -11.57 -18.21
C LEU A 111 -4.95 -12.88 -17.62
N ALA A 112 -5.67 -12.80 -16.50
CA ALA A 112 -6.32 -13.97 -15.90
C ALA A 112 -7.36 -14.62 -16.84
N ARG A 113 -8.14 -13.81 -17.57
CA ARG A 113 -9.08 -14.30 -18.60
C ARG A 113 -8.34 -15.03 -19.73
N SER A 114 -7.28 -14.43 -20.26
CA SER A 114 -6.47 -15.03 -21.33
C SER A 114 -5.82 -16.35 -20.88
N PHE A 115 -5.32 -16.43 -19.65
CA PHE A 115 -4.79 -17.67 -19.07
C PHE A 115 -5.84 -18.78 -19.01
N ASN A 116 -7.04 -18.47 -18.52
CA ASN A 116 -8.14 -19.45 -18.43
C ASN A 116 -8.55 -19.95 -19.83
N GLN A 117 -8.59 -19.08 -20.84
CA GLN A 117 -8.88 -19.48 -22.22
C GLN A 117 -7.81 -20.43 -22.78
N MET A 118 -6.53 -20.18 -22.49
CA MET A 118 -5.43 -21.06 -22.90
C MET A 118 -5.55 -22.45 -22.25
N GLY A 119 -5.81 -22.51 -20.94
CA GLY A 119 -6.03 -23.76 -20.22
C GLY A 119 -7.22 -24.56 -20.77
N GLU A 120 -8.30 -23.87 -21.14
CA GLU A 120 -9.47 -24.51 -21.74
C GLU A 120 -9.17 -25.09 -23.13
N ALA A 121 -8.45 -24.33 -23.97
CA ALA A 121 -8.01 -24.79 -25.28
C ALA A 121 -7.11 -26.03 -25.17
N LEU A 122 -6.16 -26.04 -24.23
CA LEU A 122 -5.28 -27.17 -23.98
C LEU A 122 -6.04 -28.40 -23.50
N SER A 123 -6.97 -28.24 -22.55
CA SER A 123 -7.84 -29.33 -22.06
C SER A 123 -8.67 -29.95 -23.18
N THR A 124 -9.20 -29.12 -24.08
CA THR A 124 -9.97 -29.57 -25.23
C THR A 124 -9.10 -30.32 -26.23
N MET A 125 -7.89 -29.82 -26.51
CA MET A 125 -6.94 -30.48 -27.40
C MET A 125 -6.50 -31.87 -26.88
N CYS A 126 -6.16 -31.97 -25.59
CA CYS A 126 -5.81 -33.25 -24.97
C CYS A 126 -6.97 -34.26 -25.02
N ARG A 127 -8.21 -33.79 -24.75
CA ARG A 127 -9.42 -34.63 -24.80
C ARG A 127 -9.73 -35.14 -26.21
N ILE A 128 -9.48 -34.33 -27.25
CA ILE A 128 -9.62 -34.76 -28.65
C ILE A 128 -8.56 -35.81 -29.01
N SER A 129 -7.30 -35.58 -28.61
CA SER A 129 -6.20 -36.54 -28.85
C SER A 129 -6.42 -37.89 -28.15
N ALA A 130 -6.96 -37.88 -26.93
CA ALA A 130 -7.29 -39.09 -26.18
C ALA A 130 -8.42 -39.94 -26.81
N ARG A 131 -9.25 -39.32 -27.67
CA ARG A 131 -10.39 -39.99 -28.32
C ARG A 131 -10.06 -40.73 -29.61
N ARG A 132 -8.82 -40.69 -30.14
CA ARG A 132 -8.49 -41.48 -31.33
C ARG A 132 -8.56 -42.97 -30.99
N PRO A 133 -9.55 -43.74 -31.50
CA PRO A 133 -9.60 -45.17 -31.26
C PRO A 133 -8.34 -45.78 -31.87
N ARG A 134 -7.66 -46.62 -31.08
CA ARG A 134 -6.51 -47.41 -31.54
C ARG A 134 -7.02 -48.27 -32.69
N ARG A 135 -6.87 -47.80 -33.93
CA ARG A 135 -7.09 -48.62 -35.13
C ARG A 135 -6.07 -49.73 -35.03
N SER A 136 -6.47 -50.87 -34.46
CA SER A 136 -5.73 -52.11 -34.60
C SER A 136 -5.66 -52.36 -36.09
N ILE A 137 -4.49 -52.14 -36.67
CA ILE A 137 -4.18 -52.61 -38.02
C ILE A 137 -4.29 -54.12 -37.92
N ALA A 138 -5.47 -54.65 -38.25
CA ALA A 138 -5.66 -56.09 -38.38
C ALA A 138 -4.68 -56.54 -39.46
N ALA A 139 -3.74 -57.41 -39.08
CA ALA A 139 -2.76 -57.95 -39.98
C ALA A 139 -3.47 -58.55 -41.21
N PRO A 140 -2.95 -58.32 -42.44
CA PRO A 140 -3.55 -58.93 -43.61
C PRO A 140 -3.56 -60.45 -43.43
N ARG A 141 -4.76 -61.04 -43.49
CA ARG A 141 -4.91 -62.50 -43.51
C ARG A 141 -4.10 -63.00 -44.72
N ARG A 142 -3.00 -63.71 -44.47
CA ARG A 142 -2.24 -64.42 -45.51
C ARG A 142 -3.21 -65.30 -46.29
N CYS A 143 -3.52 -64.92 -47.53
CA CYS A 143 -4.14 -65.81 -48.50
C CYS A 143 -3.20 -67.01 -48.67
N ARG A 144 -3.63 -68.19 -48.20
CA ARG A 144 -2.95 -69.44 -48.57
C ARG A 144 -3.19 -69.64 -50.05
N ALA A 145 -2.10 -69.73 -50.81
CA ALA A 145 -2.10 -70.16 -52.19
C ALA A 145 -2.87 -71.47 -52.32
N CYS A 146 -3.90 -71.49 -53.16
CA CYS A 146 -4.48 -72.73 -53.65
C CYS A 146 -3.44 -73.36 -54.59
N ARG A 147 -2.84 -74.44 -54.10
CA ARG A 147 -2.08 -75.40 -54.90
C ARG A 147 -3.08 -76.43 -55.43
N TRP A 148 -3.45 -76.29 -56.70
CA TRP A 148 -4.04 -77.34 -57.55
C TRP A 148 -3.45 -77.08 -58.94
N GLY A 149 -2.72 -77.96 -59.62
CA GLY A 149 -2.68 -79.42 -59.55
C GLY A 149 -3.43 -79.97 -60.75
N LEU A 150 -2.64 -80.35 -61.78
CA LEU A 150 -2.97 -80.99 -63.06
C LEU A 150 -3.27 -80.05 -64.24
#